data_AF-A0A4Z0L1L8-F1
#
_entry.id   AF-A0A4Z0L1L8-F1
#
_cell.length_a   1.000
_cell.length_b   1.000
_cell.length_c   1.000
_cell.angle_alpha   90.00
_cell.angle_beta   90.00
_cell.angle_gamma   90.00
#
_symmetry.space_group_name_H-M   'P 1'
#
loop_
_entity.id
_entity.type
_entity.pdbx_description
1 polymer ?
#
loop_
_entity_poly.entity_id
_entity_poly.type
_entity_poly.pdbx_seq_one_letter_code
_entity_poly.pdbx_strand_id
1 'polypeptide(L)' 'ALAEMAADHGPCPVDELGGDEENKVVTTPAYMLAQDIAQAASGIDKLVSRVLVLAE' A
#
# COMPACT_ATOMS: atom_id res chain seq x y z
N ALA A 1 -15.80 -8.97 -1.89
CA ALA A 1 -14.85 -8.28 -0.98
C ALA A 1 -13.53 -9.04 -0.97
N LEU A 2 -12.37 -8.40 -0.72
CA LEU A 2 -11.06 -9.08 -0.72
C LEU A 2 -11.01 -10.31 0.22
N ALA A 3 -11.81 -10.31 1.29
CA ALA A 3 -12.01 -11.44 2.18
C ALA A 3 -12.54 -12.72 1.49
N GLU A 4 -13.31 -12.60 0.39
CA GLU A 4 -13.78 -13.75 -0.40
C GLU A 4 -12.63 -14.41 -1.19
N MET A 5 -11.55 -13.67 -1.38
CA MET A 5 -10.29 -14.15 -1.98
C MET A 5 -9.28 -14.56 -0.89
N ALA A 6 -9.75 -14.77 0.35
CA ALA A 6 -8.94 -15.12 1.52
C ALA A 6 -7.84 -14.10 1.89
N ALA A 7 -8.00 -12.82 1.51
CA ALA A 7 -7.11 -11.75 1.94
C ALA A 7 -7.61 -11.11 3.25
N ASP A 8 -6.69 -10.84 4.17
CA ASP A 8 -6.95 -10.03 5.36
C ASP A 8 -6.84 -8.53 4.99
N HIS A 9 -7.99 -7.93 4.67
CA HIS A 9 -8.06 -6.54 4.24
C HIS A 9 -8.35 -5.61 5.42
N GLY A 10 -7.35 -4.83 5.83
CA GLY A 10 -7.49 -3.75 6.79
C GLY A 10 -7.68 -2.37 6.15
N PRO A 11 -8.32 -1.42 6.83
CA PRO A 11 -8.36 -0.02 6.39
C PRO A 11 -6.94 0.56 6.36
N CYS A 12 -6.60 1.24 5.27
CA CYS A 12 -5.31 1.90 5.08
C CYS A 12 -5.54 3.29 4.48
N PRO A 13 -5.14 4.39 5.15
CA PRO A 13 -5.24 5.73 4.59
C PRO A 13 -4.25 5.92 3.43
N VAL A 14 -4.50 6.94 2.60
CA VAL A 14 -3.76 7.17 1.34
C VAL A 14 -2.26 7.39 1.53
N ASP A 15 -1.86 7.87 2.71
CA ASP A 15 -0.48 8.20 3.06
C ASP A 15 0.21 7.13 3.91
N GLU A 16 -0.44 6.00 4.18
CA GLU A 16 0.14 4.83 4.85
C GLU A 16 0.34 3.66 3.90
N LEU A 17 1.05 2.65 4.40
CA LEU A 17 1.30 1.40 3.69
C LEU A 17 0.64 0.26 4.45
N GLY A 18 -0.05 -0.61 3.71
CA GLY A 18 -0.44 -1.93 4.18
C GLY A 18 0.42 -3.00 3.52
N GLY A 19 0.15 -4.26 3.83
CA GLY A 19 0.79 -5.39 3.18
C GLY A 19 1.18 -6.48 4.16
N ASP A 20 2.08 -7.34 3.70
CA ASP A 20 2.52 -8.53 4.39
C ASP A 20 4.04 -8.59 4.33
N GLU A 21 4.69 -8.41 5.49
CA GLU A 21 6.15 -8.42 5.59
C GLU A 21 6.75 -9.81 5.43
N GLU A 22 6.04 -10.86 5.87
CA GLU A 22 6.49 -12.24 5.76
C GLU A 22 6.59 -12.67 4.29
N ASN A 23 5.58 -12.27 3.51
CA ASN A 23 5.52 -12.55 2.07
C ASN A 23 6.16 -11.46 1.20
N LYS A 24 6.78 -10.44 1.80
CA LYS A 24 7.38 -9.27 1.11
C LYS A 24 6.41 -8.55 0.16
N VAL A 25 5.14 -8.48 0.51
CA VAL A 25 4.11 -7.76 -0.26
C VAL A 25 3.86 -6.40 0.39
N VAL A 26 3.90 -5.33 -0.40
CA VAL A 26 3.61 -3.97 0.06
C VAL A 26 2.48 -3.39 -0.79
N THR A 27 1.52 -2.72 -0.16
CA THR A 27 0.32 -2.17 -0.82
C THR A 27 0.07 -0.73 -0.37
N THR A 28 -0.55 0.07 -1.25
CA THR A 28 -0.99 1.44 -0.96
C THR A 28 -2.31 1.72 -1.70
N PRO A 29 -3.22 2.53 -1.15
CA PRO A 29 -4.52 2.78 -1.79
C PRO A 29 -4.45 3.59 -3.09
N ALA A 30 -3.48 4.51 -3.21
CA ALA A 30 -3.37 5.46 -4.32
C ALA A 30 -4.74 6.11 -4.66
N TYR A 31 -5.14 6.10 -5.93
CA TYR A 31 -6.40 6.69 -6.40
C TYR A 31 -7.68 6.00 -5.89
N MET A 32 -7.59 4.87 -5.18
CA MET A 32 -8.77 4.36 -4.47
C MET A 32 -9.26 5.34 -3.39
N LEU A 33 -8.36 6.15 -2.81
CA LEU A 33 -8.68 7.12 -1.75
C LEU A 33 -8.16 8.55 -2.01
N ALA A 34 -7.11 8.72 -2.82
CA ALA A 34 -6.53 10.03 -3.12
C ALA A 34 -7.53 10.99 -3.78
N GLN A 35 -7.55 12.25 -3.32
CA GLN A 35 -8.35 13.33 -3.89
C GLN A 35 -7.56 14.14 -4.94
N ASP A 36 -6.23 14.02 -4.93
CA ASP A 36 -5.35 14.68 -5.90
C ASP A 36 -4.08 13.85 -6.17
N ILE A 37 -3.29 14.31 -7.14
CA ILE A 37 -2.06 13.64 -7.57
C ILE A 37 -0.97 13.68 -6.49
N ALA A 38 -0.93 14.71 -5.65
CA ALA A 38 0.11 14.85 -4.64
C ALA A 38 -0.10 13.84 -3.50
N GLN A 39 -1.35 13.60 -3.10
CA GLN A 39 -1.71 12.55 -2.15
C GLN A 39 -1.35 11.15 -2.67
N ALA A 40 -1.69 10.86 -3.94
CA ALA A 40 -1.33 9.59 -4.56
C ALA A 40 0.20 9.41 -4.62
N ALA A 41 0.94 10.44 -5.04
CA ALA A 41 2.39 10.41 -5.11
C ALA A 41 3.03 10.12 -3.74
N SER A 42 2.56 10.77 -2.67
CA SER A 42 3.07 10.54 -1.32
C SER A 42 2.94 9.09 -0.85
N GLY A 43 1.81 8.42 -1.13
CA GLY A 43 1.65 6.99 -0.80
C GLY A 43 2.56 6.09 -1.64
N ILE A 44 2.66 6.36 -2.94
CA ILE A 44 3.48 5.58 -3.88
C ILE A 44 4.97 5.69 -3.56
N ASP A 45 5.48 6.88 -3.26
CA ASP A 45 6.90 7.10 -2.93
C ASP A 45 7.33 6.31 -1.69
N LYS A 46 6.46 6.28 -0.66
CA LYS A 46 6.67 5.44 0.54
C LYS A 46 6.69 3.96 0.17
N LEU A 47 5.76 3.51 -0.67
CA LEU A 47 5.69 2.12 -1.11
C LEU A 47 6.98 1.70 -1.83
N VAL A 48 7.45 2.49 -2.79
CA VAL A 48 8.67 2.22 -3.55
C VAL A 48 9.88 2.15 -2.61
N SER A 49 9.98 3.09 -1.67
CA SER A 49 11.05 3.09 -0.66
C SER A 49 11.05 1.79 0.16
N ARG A 50 9.87 1.30 0.56
CA ARG A 50 9.75 0.03 1.31
C ARG A 50 10.14 -1.17 0.45
N VAL A 51 9.75 -1.21 -0.82
CA VAL A 51 10.13 -2.29 -1.75
C VAL A 51 11.65 -2.37 -1.91
N LEU A 52 12.33 -1.23 -2.03
CA LEU A 52 13.80 -1.20 -2.11
C LEU A 52 14.45 -1.79 -0.86
N VAL A 53 13.95 -1.48 0.34
CA VAL A 53 14.44 -2.06 1.60
C VAL A 53 14.21 -3.58 1.67
N LEU A 54 13.12 -4.10 1.09
CA LEU A 54 12.82 -5.54 1.08
C LEU A 54 13.62 -6.33 0.02
N ALA A 55 14.20 -5.61 -0.95
CA ALA A 55 15.00 -6.16 -2.05
C ALA A 55 16.49 -6.28 -1.70
N GLU A 56 16.95 -5.62 -0.63
CA GLU A 56 18.24 -5.88 0.02
C GLU A 56 18.21 -7.19 0.82
#